data_AF-R9M559-F1
#
_entry.id   AF-R9M559-F1
#
_cell.length_a   1.000
_cell.length_b   1.000
_cell.length_c   1.000
_cell.angle_alpha   90.00
_cell.angle_beta   90.00
_cell.angle_gamma   90.00
#
_symmetry.space_group_name_H-M   'P 1'
#
loop_
_entity.id
_entity.type
_entity.pdbx_description
1 polymer ?
#
loop_
_entity_poly.entity_id
_entity_poly.type
_entity_poly.pdbx_seq_one_letter_code
_entity_poly.pdbx_strand_id
1 'polypeptide(L)'
;MTSKEMEARSGVPRANIRYYESEGLLTPARARNGYRDYSEADLAVLEKIKLLRRLGVSVEELKELRRGSRSLSEALDRRLAELAGERGTLERVEQVCGELRRSGAVFETLDPGTYLAALDAPALPPADGQVWWKAPPAPALPETDALPVYTGLTRRLLARLFDEYGLLLLLLAAAALTGHNPALASGLALQIAVHVIWLFLEPLLLRLFGTTPGKALLGLRITGRDGEKLTYSEGFTRHLLLLWYGRGAFIPIWSWIQMFRTANRCWNDEPQPWDTDTAYTAAPFRPLRHAAGFVLASVLVLACAEAANSYSQLPPNRGPLTVAEFAENYNRQAAYIDQSPVWILDETGGWKRAPDPPGVTVTYTGASWRRDHDFQYTLEDGAVRAVTWERSLENTEEWIYLPVNDIATAATALAWSRADAPLWASARKGLISGLVDADWENGFTLRGNGAVVTWEVESRNFYVNGDLATAFPTDEAKADNSLSWRCTIALEG
;
A
#
# COMPACT_ATOMS: atom_id res chain seq x y z
N MET A 1 -45.52 5.61 -13.28
CA MET A 1 -44.81 5.18 -14.51
C MET A 1 -43.51 4.50 -14.15
N THR A 2 -43.09 3.48 -14.90
CA THR A 2 -41.81 2.79 -14.68
C THR A 2 -40.63 3.53 -15.35
N SER A 3 -39.38 3.22 -14.97
CA SER A 3 -38.19 3.77 -15.65
C SER A 3 -38.15 3.48 -17.15
N LYS A 4 -38.73 2.35 -17.59
CA LYS A 4 -38.84 1.99 -19.02
C LYS A 4 -39.79 2.91 -19.77
N GLU A 5 -40.93 3.22 -19.17
CA GLU A 5 -41.92 4.14 -19.73
C GLU A 5 -41.41 5.57 -19.75
N MET A 6 -40.68 6.00 -18.70
CA MET A 6 -40.01 7.30 -18.66
C MET A 6 -38.99 7.45 -19.79
N GLU A 7 -38.14 6.44 -20.02
CA GLU A 7 -37.18 6.44 -21.13
C GLU A 7 -37.90 6.50 -22.50
N ALA A 8 -38.95 5.70 -22.69
CA ALA A 8 -39.71 5.69 -23.94
C ALA A 8 -40.39 7.03 -24.24
N ARG A 9 -40.93 7.70 -23.22
CA ARG A 9 -41.65 8.98 -23.38
C ARG A 9 -40.72 10.19 -23.45
N SER A 10 -39.70 10.25 -22.60
CA SER A 10 -38.78 11.39 -22.55
C SER A 10 -37.64 11.28 -23.56
N GLY A 11 -37.34 10.08 -24.06
CA GLY A 11 -36.14 9.80 -24.87
C GLY A 11 -34.83 9.93 -24.11
N VAL A 12 -34.86 9.98 -22.77
CA VAL A 12 -33.66 10.02 -21.91
C VAL A 12 -33.29 8.60 -21.49
N PRO A 13 -32.05 8.13 -21.70
CA PRO A 13 -31.64 6.79 -21.30
C PRO A 13 -31.82 6.54 -19.80
N ARG A 14 -32.23 5.32 -19.41
CA ARG A 14 -32.43 4.98 -17.97
C ARG A 14 -31.21 5.22 -17.09
N ALA A 15 -29.99 5.11 -17.63
CA ALA A 15 -28.78 5.45 -16.90
C ALA A 15 -28.77 6.91 -16.46
N ASN A 16 -29.15 7.83 -17.36
CA ASN A 16 -29.20 9.27 -17.09
C ASN A 16 -30.36 9.62 -16.14
N ILE A 17 -31.50 8.94 -16.26
CA ILE A 17 -32.61 9.11 -15.31
C ILE A 17 -32.18 8.74 -13.88
N ARG A 18 -31.46 7.62 -13.71
CA ARG A 18 -30.90 7.22 -12.42
C ARG A 18 -29.85 8.19 -11.90
N TYR A 19 -29.04 8.74 -12.80
CA TYR A 19 -28.06 9.76 -12.45
C TYR A 19 -28.74 11.07 -11.97
N TYR A 20 -29.82 11.52 -12.62
CA TYR A 20 -30.57 12.67 -12.15
C TYR A 20 -31.30 12.42 -10.82
N GLU A 21 -31.70 11.18 -10.55
CA GLU A 21 -32.21 10.78 -9.23
C GLU A 21 -31.11 10.85 -8.16
N SER A 22 -29.90 10.33 -8.44
CA SER A 22 -28.78 10.40 -7.48
C SER A 22 -28.30 11.82 -7.23
N GLU A 23 -28.38 12.70 -8.24
CA GLU A 23 -28.07 14.12 -8.11
C GLU A 23 -29.19 14.93 -7.43
N GLY A 24 -30.30 14.28 -7.06
CA GLY A 24 -31.42 14.91 -6.40
C GLY A 24 -32.15 15.91 -7.30
N LEU A 25 -32.19 15.66 -8.61
CA LEU A 25 -32.97 16.41 -9.61
C LEU A 25 -34.33 15.76 -9.93
N LEU A 26 -34.47 14.47 -9.65
CA LEU A 26 -35.74 13.74 -9.65
C LEU A 26 -35.94 13.05 -8.31
N THR A 27 -37.18 12.96 -7.85
CA THR A 27 -37.51 12.35 -6.56
C THR A 27 -38.78 11.50 -6.68
N PRO A 28 -38.73 10.40 -7.46
CA PRO A 28 -39.91 9.59 -7.71
C PRO A 28 -40.36 8.87 -6.44
N ALA A 29 -41.67 8.64 -6.33
CA ALA A 29 -42.20 7.77 -5.29
C ALA A 29 -41.74 6.32 -5.51
N ARG A 30 -41.81 5.50 -4.46
CA ARG A 30 -41.65 4.05 -4.58
C ARG A 30 -42.99 3.38 -4.36
N ALA A 31 -43.36 2.49 -5.27
CA ALA A 31 -44.55 1.66 -5.13
C ALA A 31 -44.36 0.63 -4.00
N ARG A 32 -45.46 0.02 -3.53
CA ARG A 32 -45.45 -0.98 -2.43
C ARG A 32 -44.52 -2.18 -2.69
N ASN A 33 -44.21 -2.47 -3.95
CA ASN A 33 -43.30 -3.52 -4.38
C ASN A 33 -41.82 -3.08 -4.46
N GLY A 34 -41.50 -1.86 -3.99
CA GLY A 34 -40.14 -1.30 -3.98
C GLY A 34 -39.65 -0.72 -5.30
N TYR A 35 -40.44 -0.82 -6.39
CA TYR A 35 -40.09 -0.26 -7.69
C TYR A 35 -40.34 1.26 -7.73
N ARG A 36 -39.58 1.94 -8.61
CA ARG A 36 -39.72 3.38 -8.87
C ARG A 36 -41.04 3.64 -9.60
N ASP A 37 -41.80 4.57 -9.07
CA ASP A 37 -43.04 5.03 -9.66
C ASP A 37 -42.95 6.54 -9.92
N TYR A 38 -42.66 6.88 -11.18
CA TYR A 38 -42.56 8.27 -11.65
C TYR A 38 -43.96 8.81 -11.96
N SER A 39 -44.23 10.01 -11.50
CA SER A 39 -45.44 10.76 -11.82
C SER A 39 -45.32 11.48 -13.17
N GLU A 40 -46.43 11.97 -13.70
CA GLU A 40 -46.42 12.90 -14.84
C GLU A 40 -45.64 14.19 -14.51
N ALA A 41 -45.63 14.62 -13.25
CA ALA A 41 -44.83 15.75 -12.80
C ALA A 41 -43.32 15.46 -12.91
N ASP A 42 -42.88 14.24 -12.59
CA ASP A 42 -41.49 13.81 -12.77
C ASP A 42 -41.09 13.77 -14.24
N LEU A 43 -42.00 13.37 -15.13
CA LEU A 43 -41.78 13.45 -16.58
C LEU A 43 -41.59 14.89 -17.03
N ALA A 44 -42.46 15.81 -16.60
CA ALA A 44 -42.33 17.23 -16.95
C ALA A 44 -41.03 17.85 -16.42
N VAL A 45 -40.56 17.43 -15.23
CA VAL A 45 -39.25 17.84 -14.70
C VAL A 45 -38.11 17.26 -15.54
N LEU A 46 -38.19 15.99 -15.94
CA LEU A 46 -37.20 15.36 -16.80
C LEU A 46 -37.11 16.02 -18.18
N GLU A 47 -38.24 16.46 -18.75
CA GLU A 47 -38.27 17.22 -20.00
C GLU A 47 -37.60 18.60 -19.88
N LYS A 48 -37.82 19.30 -18.76
CA LYS A 48 -37.11 20.56 -18.44
C LYS A 48 -35.60 20.34 -18.32
N ILE A 49 -35.19 19.30 -17.60
CA ILE A 49 -33.77 18.91 -17.46
C ILE A 49 -33.18 18.64 -18.84
N LYS A 50 -33.86 17.84 -19.67
CA LYS A 50 -33.43 17.52 -21.03
C LYS A 50 -33.25 18.78 -21.89
N LEU A 51 -34.21 19.71 -21.85
CA LEU A 51 -34.14 20.97 -22.59
C LEU A 51 -32.91 21.79 -22.14
N LEU A 52 -32.77 22.04 -20.84
CA LEU A 52 -31.69 22.86 -20.31
C LEU A 52 -30.32 22.23 -20.53
N ARG A 53 -30.19 20.90 -20.39
CA ARG A 53 -28.96 20.18 -20.77
C ARG A 53 -28.62 20.34 -22.24
N ARG A 54 -29.62 20.32 -23.14
CA ARG A 54 -29.41 20.57 -24.58
C ARG A 54 -29.00 22.00 -24.89
N LEU A 55 -29.38 22.96 -24.05
CA LEU A 55 -28.94 24.35 -24.15
C LEU A 55 -27.53 24.58 -23.56
N GLY A 56 -26.93 23.56 -22.93
CA GLY A 56 -25.59 23.64 -22.35
C GLY A 56 -25.55 23.96 -20.85
N VAL A 57 -26.70 24.07 -20.18
CA VAL A 57 -26.77 24.32 -18.73
C VAL A 57 -26.23 23.10 -17.98
N SER A 58 -25.26 23.28 -17.08
CA SER A 58 -24.61 22.20 -16.31
C SER A 58 -25.54 21.52 -15.31
N VAL A 59 -25.16 20.34 -14.80
CA VAL A 59 -25.96 19.62 -13.78
C VAL A 59 -25.94 20.39 -12.45
N GLU A 60 -24.82 21.02 -12.14
CA GLU A 60 -24.62 21.91 -10.99
C GLU A 60 -25.58 23.10 -11.06
N GLU A 61 -25.68 23.76 -12.22
CA GLU A 61 -26.67 24.83 -12.44
C GLU A 61 -28.10 24.36 -12.29
N LEU A 62 -28.44 23.17 -12.80
CA LEU A 62 -29.78 22.63 -12.63
C LEU A 62 -30.13 22.44 -11.15
N LYS A 63 -29.15 22.08 -10.31
CA LYS A 63 -29.33 21.97 -8.87
C LYS A 63 -29.49 23.35 -8.22
N GLU A 64 -28.73 24.36 -8.66
CA GLU A 64 -28.88 25.75 -8.21
C GLU A 64 -30.25 26.34 -8.59
N LEU A 65 -30.71 26.12 -9.83
CA LEU A 65 -32.04 26.48 -10.31
C LEU A 65 -33.13 25.82 -9.47
N ARG A 66 -32.97 24.52 -9.16
CA ARG A 66 -33.93 23.77 -8.34
C ARG A 66 -33.97 24.25 -6.89
N ARG A 67 -32.85 24.74 -6.36
CA ARG A 67 -32.76 25.34 -5.00
C ARG A 67 -33.18 26.80 -4.95
N GLY A 68 -33.37 27.46 -6.10
CA GLY A 68 -33.67 28.89 -6.19
C GLY A 68 -32.47 29.79 -5.87
N SER A 69 -31.25 29.25 -5.79
CA SER A 69 -30.03 30.04 -5.56
C SER A 69 -29.49 30.71 -6.83
N ARG A 70 -30.06 30.37 -7.99
CA ARG A 70 -29.85 31.01 -9.28
C ARG A 70 -31.18 31.07 -10.01
N SER A 71 -31.43 32.14 -10.76
CA SER A 71 -32.58 32.28 -11.63
C SER A 71 -32.33 31.67 -13.01
N LEU A 72 -33.41 31.29 -13.71
CA LEU A 72 -33.30 30.78 -15.07
C LEU A 72 -32.72 31.83 -16.02
N SER A 73 -33.05 33.12 -15.83
CA SER A 73 -32.49 34.21 -16.64
C SER A 73 -30.98 34.24 -16.51
N GLU A 74 -30.43 34.26 -15.29
CA GLU A 74 -28.98 34.33 -15.07
C GLU A 74 -28.24 33.15 -15.71
N ALA A 75 -28.81 31.93 -15.67
CA ALA A 75 -28.22 30.77 -16.32
C ALA A 75 -28.21 30.90 -17.85
N LEU A 76 -29.29 31.44 -18.43
CA LEU A 76 -29.42 31.65 -19.88
C LEU A 76 -28.57 32.83 -20.36
N ASP A 77 -28.53 33.94 -19.62
CA ASP A 77 -27.72 35.13 -19.91
C ASP A 77 -26.25 34.77 -19.97
N ARG A 78 -25.78 33.95 -19.02
CA ARG A 78 -24.39 33.43 -19.05
C ARG A 78 -24.15 32.56 -20.28
N ARG A 79 -25.07 31.66 -20.63
CA ARG A 79 -24.92 30.81 -21.82
C ARG A 79 -24.93 31.61 -23.11
N LEU A 80 -25.76 32.65 -23.20
CA LEU A 80 -25.78 33.59 -24.32
C LEU A 80 -24.45 34.35 -24.43
N ALA A 81 -23.87 34.77 -23.30
CA ALA A 81 -22.55 35.38 -23.27
C ALA A 81 -21.44 34.42 -23.74
N GLU A 82 -21.46 33.16 -23.28
CA GLU A 82 -20.54 32.11 -23.75
C GLU A 82 -20.65 31.91 -25.28
N LEU A 83 -21.88 31.76 -25.80
CA LEU A 83 -22.14 31.59 -27.23
C LEU A 83 -21.72 32.82 -28.05
N ALA A 84 -21.91 34.04 -27.52
CA ALA A 84 -21.43 35.25 -28.15
C ALA A 84 -19.90 35.29 -28.24
N GLY A 85 -19.21 34.84 -27.17
CA GLY A 85 -17.76 34.66 -27.15
C GLY A 85 -17.27 33.61 -28.15
N GLU A 86 -17.91 32.43 -28.20
CA GLU A 86 -17.63 31.37 -29.17
C GLU A 86 -17.78 31.89 -30.61
N ARG A 87 -18.89 32.60 -30.90
CA ARG A 87 -19.12 33.22 -32.22
C ARG A 87 -18.05 34.25 -32.57
N GLY A 88 -17.69 35.14 -31.64
CA GLY A 88 -16.64 36.13 -31.89
C GLY A 88 -15.25 35.51 -32.10
N THR A 89 -14.96 34.36 -31.50
CA THR A 89 -13.74 33.59 -31.79
C THR A 89 -13.80 32.97 -33.18
N LEU A 90 -14.92 32.36 -33.57
CA LEU A 90 -15.10 31.79 -34.91
C LEU A 90 -15.02 32.85 -36.01
N GLU A 91 -15.66 34.00 -35.82
CA GLU A 91 -15.58 35.14 -36.75
C GLU A 91 -14.14 35.64 -36.93
N ARG A 92 -13.35 35.69 -35.85
CA ARG A 92 -11.93 36.05 -35.92
C ARG A 92 -11.10 35.01 -36.66
N VAL A 93 -11.31 33.73 -36.39
CA VAL A 93 -10.65 32.63 -37.12
C VAL A 93 -10.99 32.73 -38.61
N GLU A 94 -12.26 32.95 -38.95
CA GLU A 94 -12.70 33.14 -40.34
C GLU A 94 -12.04 34.35 -40.99
N GLN A 95 -11.97 35.49 -40.30
CA GLN A 95 -11.30 36.69 -40.78
C GLN A 95 -9.81 36.44 -41.05
N VAL A 96 -9.09 35.85 -40.09
CA VAL A 96 -7.66 35.53 -40.21
C VAL A 96 -7.43 34.54 -41.35
N CYS A 97 -8.27 33.50 -41.49
CA CYS A 97 -8.24 32.60 -42.65
C CYS A 97 -8.45 33.34 -43.97
N GLY A 98 -9.38 34.28 -44.02
CA GLY A 98 -9.67 35.10 -45.20
C GLY A 98 -8.55 36.09 -45.55
N GLU A 99 -7.90 36.70 -44.56
CA GLU A 99 -6.74 37.57 -44.73
C GLU A 99 -5.51 36.79 -45.21
N LEU A 100 -5.21 35.67 -44.53
CA LEU A 100 -4.10 34.78 -44.88
C LEU A 100 -4.27 34.22 -46.30
N ARG A 101 -5.50 33.87 -46.70
CA ARG A 101 -5.79 33.44 -48.07
C ARG A 101 -5.59 34.57 -49.09
N ARG A 102 -5.98 35.81 -48.77
CA ARG A 102 -5.84 36.97 -49.66
C ARG A 102 -4.41 37.47 -49.79
N SER A 103 -3.59 37.34 -48.75
CA SER A 103 -2.18 37.74 -48.80
C SER A 103 -1.35 36.86 -49.74
N GLY A 104 -1.86 35.66 -50.08
CA GLY A 104 -1.15 34.71 -50.94
C GLY A 104 0.13 34.18 -50.30
N ALA A 105 0.24 34.29 -48.97
CA ALA A 105 1.41 33.83 -48.24
C ALA A 105 1.62 32.33 -48.47
N VAL A 106 2.85 31.96 -48.82
CA VAL A 106 3.30 30.57 -48.83
C VAL A 106 3.93 30.24 -47.47
N PHE A 107 3.92 28.97 -47.09
CA PHE A 107 4.38 28.53 -45.76
C PHE A 107 5.78 29.04 -45.39
N GLU A 108 6.70 29.05 -46.36
CA GLU A 108 8.10 29.47 -46.18
C GLU A 108 8.26 30.96 -45.86
N THR A 109 7.33 31.80 -46.32
CA THR A 109 7.36 33.26 -46.13
C THR A 109 6.23 33.74 -45.20
N LEU A 110 5.54 32.82 -44.54
CA LEU A 110 4.47 33.14 -43.61
C LEU A 110 5.06 33.79 -42.37
N ASP A 111 4.70 35.04 -42.11
CA ASP A 111 4.99 35.70 -40.84
C ASP A 111 3.86 35.41 -39.83
N PRO A 112 4.05 34.47 -38.89
CA PRO A 112 3.00 34.11 -37.94
C PRO A 112 2.68 35.23 -36.95
N GLY A 113 3.64 36.14 -36.67
CA GLY A 113 3.46 37.19 -35.67
C GLY A 113 2.30 38.12 -36.00
N THR A 114 2.15 38.44 -37.29
CA THR A 114 1.05 39.28 -37.80
C THR A 114 -0.34 38.67 -37.55
N TYR A 115 -0.49 37.35 -37.70
CA TYR A 115 -1.79 36.66 -37.60
C TYR A 115 -2.10 36.14 -36.20
N LEU A 116 -1.09 35.69 -35.44
CA LEU A 116 -1.25 35.25 -34.06
C LEU A 116 -1.73 36.39 -33.16
N ALA A 117 -1.19 37.60 -33.34
CA ALA A 117 -1.65 38.77 -32.59
C ALA A 117 -3.14 39.09 -32.83
N ALA A 118 -3.67 38.81 -34.03
CA ALA A 118 -5.09 38.99 -34.34
C ALA A 118 -5.98 37.90 -33.70
N LEU A 119 -5.48 36.66 -33.59
CA LEU A 119 -6.16 35.56 -32.90
C LEU A 119 -6.13 35.73 -31.36
N ASP A 120 -5.03 36.26 -30.83
CA ASP A 120 -4.81 36.47 -29.40
C ASP A 120 -5.44 37.78 -28.88
N ALA A 121 -5.85 38.69 -29.77
CA ALA A 121 -6.51 39.93 -29.40
C ALA A 121 -7.82 39.67 -28.63
N PRO A 122 -8.11 40.43 -27.56
CA PRO A 122 -9.35 40.26 -26.80
C PRO A 122 -10.57 40.48 -27.70
N ALA A 123 -11.60 39.65 -27.54
CA ALA A 123 -12.87 39.85 -28.24
C ALA A 123 -13.40 41.26 -27.92
N LEU A 124 -13.68 42.05 -28.97
CA LEU A 124 -14.28 43.38 -28.80
C LEU A 124 -15.60 43.26 -28.01
N PRO A 125 -15.91 44.19 -27.09
CA PRO A 125 -17.19 44.19 -26.42
C PRO A 125 -18.31 44.35 -27.46
N PRO A 126 -19.45 43.66 -27.32
CA PRO A 126 -20.60 43.95 -28.15
C PRO A 126 -21.02 45.42 -27.99
N ALA A 127 -21.64 45.98 -29.04
CA ALA A 127 -21.95 47.41 -29.17
C ALA A 127 -22.89 47.97 -28.07
N ASP A 128 -23.42 47.10 -27.21
CA ASP A 128 -24.34 47.37 -26.10
C ASP A 128 -23.64 47.55 -24.73
N GLY A 129 -22.31 47.49 -24.68
CA GLY A 129 -21.54 47.93 -23.51
C GLY A 129 -21.65 47.05 -22.26
N GLN A 130 -22.18 45.83 -22.37
CA GLN A 130 -22.13 44.87 -21.26
C GLN A 130 -20.78 44.15 -21.23
N VAL A 131 -20.01 44.37 -20.16
CA VAL A 131 -18.72 43.71 -19.90
C VAL A 131 -18.98 42.31 -19.33
N TRP A 132 -18.57 41.27 -20.06
CA TRP A 132 -18.73 39.85 -19.69
C TRP A 132 -17.35 39.21 -19.45
N TRP A 133 -16.97 39.09 -18.19
CA TRP A 133 -15.66 38.73 -17.68
C TRP A 133 -15.19 37.30 -18.03
N LYS A 134 -14.52 37.15 -19.18
CA LYS A 134 -13.24 36.43 -19.39
C LYS A 134 -13.04 36.33 -20.89
N ALA A 135 -11.93 36.86 -21.39
CA ALA A 135 -11.50 36.59 -22.76
C ALA A 135 -11.50 35.06 -22.96
N PRO A 136 -12.22 34.52 -23.96
CA PRO A 136 -12.02 33.13 -24.31
C PRO A 136 -10.54 32.99 -24.71
N PRO A 137 -9.81 32.01 -24.15
CA PRO A 137 -8.42 31.80 -24.52
C PRO A 137 -8.31 31.61 -26.03
N ALA A 138 -7.12 31.88 -26.57
CA ALA A 138 -6.80 31.54 -27.94
C ALA A 138 -7.26 30.11 -28.26
N PRO A 139 -7.83 29.85 -29.45
CA PRO A 139 -8.25 28.51 -29.83
C PRO A 139 -7.06 27.56 -29.62
N ALA A 140 -7.29 26.48 -28.87
CA ALA A 140 -6.26 25.48 -28.61
C ALA A 140 -5.75 24.91 -29.94
N LEU A 141 -4.47 24.53 -29.98
CA LEU A 141 -3.94 23.75 -31.10
C LEU A 141 -4.80 22.51 -31.34
N PRO A 142 -4.90 22.02 -32.59
CA PRO A 142 -5.58 20.77 -32.89
C PRO A 142 -5.13 19.66 -31.93
N GLU A 143 -6.03 18.75 -31.54
CA GLU A 143 -5.70 17.64 -30.63
C GLU A 143 -4.53 16.78 -31.12
N THR A 144 -4.23 16.82 -32.42
CA THR A 144 -3.08 16.14 -33.04
C THR A 144 -1.71 16.73 -32.66
N ASP A 145 -1.68 17.99 -32.22
CA ASP A 145 -0.47 18.75 -31.93
C ASP A 145 -0.21 18.85 -30.41
N ALA A 146 -1.19 18.45 -29.60
CA ALA A 146 -1.03 18.28 -28.16
C ALA A 146 -0.33 16.94 -27.86
N LEU A 147 0.65 16.95 -26.95
CA LEU A 147 1.26 15.70 -26.49
C LEU A 147 0.18 14.82 -25.88
N PRO A 148 0.15 13.50 -26.18
CA PRO A 148 -0.82 12.61 -25.56
C PRO A 148 -0.58 12.54 -24.06
N VAL A 149 -1.59 12.90 -23.25
CA VAL A 149 -1.53 12.80 -21.79
C VAL A 149 -2.58 11.82 -21.29
N TYR A 150 -2.11 10.71 -20.72
CA TYR A 150 -2.97 9.72 -20.10
C TYR A 150 -3.47 10.18 -18.72
N THR A 151 -4.79 10.33 -18.59
CA THR A 151 -5.50 10.85 -17.40
C THR A 151 -6.06 9.76 -16.49
N GLY A 152 -6.08 8.49 -16.92
CA GLY A 152 -6.81 7.43 -16.22
C GLY A 152 -6.25 7.07 -14.83
N LEU A 153 -7.04 7.32 -13.77
CA LEU A 153 -6.64 7.17 -12.37
C LEU A 153 -6.19 5.75 -11.98
N THR A 154 -6.98 4.73 -12.32
CA THR A 154 -6.78 3.36 -11.81
C THR A 154 -5.42 2.79 -12.17
N ARG A 155 -4.98 2.94 -13.42
CA ARG A 155 -3.67 2.41 -13.83
C ARG A 155 -2.52 3.19 -13.21
N ARG A 156 -2.65 4.51 -13.04
CA ARG A 156 -1.63 5.34 -12.39
C ARG A 156 -1.45 4.90 -10.95
N LEU A 157 -2.55 4.68 -10.23
CA LEU A 157 -2.52 4.23 -8.84
C LEU A 157 -1.96 2.81 -8.71
N LEU A 158 -2.46 1.85 -9.50
CA LEU A 158 -1.99 0.45 -9.43
C LEU A 158 -0.51 0.32 -9.81
N ALA A 159 -0.05 1.04 -10.84
CA ALA A 159 1.36 1.08 -11.19
C ALA A 159 2.21 1.56 -10.02
N ARG A 160 1.78 2.65 -9.36
CA ARG A 160 2.51 3.24 -8.25
C ARG A 160 2.52 2.34 -7.01
N LEU A 161 1.39 1.72 -6.69
CA LEU A 161 1.29 0.77 -5.59
C LEU A 161 2.25 -0.40 -5.82
N PHE A 162 2.26 -0.99 -7.02
CA PHE A 162 3.17 -2.08 -7.35
C PHE A 162 4.64 -1.67 -7.20
N ASP A 163 5.00 -0.50 -7.73
CA ASP A 163 6.35 0.05 -7.68
C ASP A 163 6.83 0.29 -6.23
N GLU A 164 6.00 0.90 -5.38
CA GLU A 164 6.36 1.23 -4.00
C GLU A 164 6.40 0.01 -3.08
N TYR A 165 5.34 -0.81 -3.09
CA TYR A 165 5.28 -2.01 -2.26
C TYR A 165 6.27 -3.08 -2.74
N GLY A 166 6.53 -3.17 -4.05
CA GLY A 166 7.55 -4.05 -4.60
C GLY A 166 8.95 -3.70 -4.08
N LEU A 167 9.30 -2.40 -4.05
CA LEU A 167 10.58 -1.97 -3.49
C LEU A 167 10.66 -2.23 -1.98
N LEU A 168 9.59 -1.95 -1.23
CA LEU A 168 9.54 -2.26 0.20
C LEU A 168 9.79 -3.75 0.47
N LEU A 169 9.13 -4.63 -0.27
CA LEU A 169 9.30 -6.08 -0.13
C LEU A 169 10.71 -6.54 -0.50
N LEU A 170 11.34 -5.92 -1.51
CA LEU A 170 12.75 -6.19 -1.84
C LEU A 170 13.70 -5.79 -0.70
N LEU A 171 13.47 -4.63 -0.06
CA LEU A 171 14.28 -4.19 1.08
C LEU A 171 14.10 -5.13 2.28
N LEU A 172 12.87 -5.54 2.58
CA LEU A 172 12.58 -6.50 3.64
C LEU A 172 13.20 -7.87 3.35
N ALA A 173 13.13 -8.34 2.10
CA ALA A 173 13.77 -9.58 1.68
C ALA A 173 15.30 -9.49 1.80
N ALA A 174 15.92 -8.37 1.43
CA ALA A 174 17.35 -8.15 1.61
C ALA A 174 17.75 -8.12 3.09
N ALA A 175 16.97 -7.46 3.95
CA ALA A 175 17.17 -7.48 5.40
C ALA A 175 17.07 -8.92 5.96
N ALA A 176 16.04 -9.66 5.54
CA ALA A 176 15.87 -11.07 5.91
C ALA A 176 17.10 -11.92 5.51
N LEU A 177 17.53 -11.82 4.25
CA LEU A 177 18.67 -12.61 3.74
C LEU A 177 20.01 -12.24 4.38
N THR A 178 20.12 -11.04 4.97
CA THR A 178 21.29 -10.62 5.74
C THR A 178 21.19 -10.96 7.24
N GLY A 179 20.19 -11.77 7.63
CA GLY A 179 20.03 -12.28 8.99
C GLY A 179 19.27 -11.36 9.93
N HIS A 180 18.76 -10.22 9.46
CA HIS A 180 17.95 -9.30 10.27
C HIS A 180 16.49 -9.74 10.25
N ASN A 181 15.83 -9.67 11.41
CA ASN A 181 14.40 -9.95 11.51
C ASN A 181 13.58 -8.78 10.93
N PRO A 182 12.84 -8.98 9.82
CA PRO A 182 12.06 -7.90 9.20
C PRO A 182 10.97 -7.32 10.12
N ALA A 183 10.48 -8.08 11.10
CA ALA A 183 9.43 -7.64 12.02
C ALA A 183 9.93 -6.58 13.03
N LEU A 184 11.24 -6.51 13.27
CA LEU A 184 11.86 -5.52 14.17
C LEU A 184 12.23 -4.22 13.44
N ALA A 185 12.09 -4.16 12.11
CA ALA A 185 12.46 -3.00 11.34
C ALA A 185 11.49 -1.82 11.58
N SER A 186 12.05 -0.61 11.75
CA SER A 186 11.24 0.60 11.89
C SER A 186 10.45 0.89 10.61
N GLY A 187 9.12 0.78 10.71
CA GLY A 187 8.23 1.04 9.58
C GLY A 187 8.39 2.45 8.99
N LEU A 188 8.59 3.47 9.83
CA LEU A 188 8.83 4.84 9.38
C LEU A 188 10.15 4.97 8.61
N ALA A 189 11.23 4.39 9.13
CA ALA A 189 12.55 4.44 8.49
C ALA A 189 12.52 3.75 7.11
N LEU A 190 11.87 2.58 7.02
CA LEU A 190 11.69 1.86 5.77
C LEU A 190 10.88 2.67 4.76
N GLN A 191 9.80 3.31 5.19
CA GLN A 191 9.00 4.17 4.32
C GLN A 191 9.83 5.34 3.78
N ILE A 192 10.60 6.02 4.63
CA ILE A 192 11.50 7.09 4.18
C ILE A 192 12.51 6.54 3.16
N ALA A 193 13.15 5.41 3.46
CA ALA A 193 14.13 4.78 2.58
C ALA A 193 13.55 4.45 1.19
N VAL A 194 12.34 3.88 1.12
CA VAL A 194 11.64 3.58 -0.15
C VAL A 194 11.47 4.84 -1.00
N HIS A 195 11.05 5.95 -0.41
CA HIS A 195 10.82 7.19 -1.15
C HIS A 195 12.13 7.87 -1.58
N VAL A 196 13.17 7.83 -0.73
CA VAL A 196 14.51 8.31 -1.08
C VAL A 196 15.09 7.49 -2.24
N ILE A 197 14.96 6.16 -2.22
CA ILE A 197 15.43 5.31 -3.32
C ILE A 197 14.63 5.62 -4.59
N TRP A 198 13.30 5.73 -4.51
CA TRP A 198 12.46 6.03 -5.67
C TRP A 198 12.72 7.40 -6.30
N LEU A 199 13.16 8.38 -5.50
CA LEU A 199 13.57 9.70 -5.97
C LEU A 199 14.68 9.62 -7.03
N PHE A 200 15.59 8.65 -6.92
CA PHE A 200 16.68 8.42 -7.89
C PHE A 200 16.39 7.29 -8.86
N LEU A 201 15.65 6.26 -8.42
CA LEU A 201 15.35 5.08 -9.22
C LEU A 201 14.33 5.37 -10.33
N GLU A 202 13.25 6.13 -10.07
CA GLU A 202 12.26 6.44 -11.12
C GLU A 202 12.90 7.23 -12.30
N PRO A 203 13.65 8.32 -12.07
CA PRO A 203 14.31 9.03 -13.16
C PRO A 203 15.26 8.13 -13.98
N LEU A 204 16.00 7.25 -13.31
CA LEU A 204 16.87 6.28 -13.97
C LEU A 204 16.07 5.31 -14.86
N LEU A 205 14.98 4.74 -14.35
CA LEU A 205 14.14 3.81 -15.09
C LEU A 205 13.43 4.48 -16.28
N LEU A 206 12.99 5.72 -16.11
CA LEU A 206 12.39 6.50 -17.20
C LEU A 206 13.42 6.81 -18.29
N ARG A 207 14.66 7.13 -17.93
CA ARG A 207 15.75 7.32 -18.90
C ARG A 207 16.09 6.03 -19.65
N LEU A 208 16.17 4.91 -18.95
CA LEU A 208 16.58 3.63 -19.55
C LEU A 208 15.47 2.98 -20.37
N PHE A 209 14.23 3.01 -19.87
CA PHE A 209 13.12 2.22 -20.41
C PHE A 209 11.91 3.05 -20.83
N GLY A 210 11.82 4.32 -20.43
CA GLY A 210 10.63 5.16 -20.62
C GLY A 210 9.45 4.73 -19.73
N THR A 211 9.68 3.86 -18.74
CA THR A 211 8.63 3.33 -17.86
C THR A 211 9.23 2.77 -16.56
N THR A 212 8.41 2.67 -15.52
CA THR A 212 8.69 1.89 -14.30
C THR A 212 8.05 0.49 -14.41
N PRO A 213 8.43 -0.51 -13.59
CA PRO A 213 7.87 -1.87 -13.67
C PRO A 213 6.34 -1.93 -13.61
N GLY A 214 5.72 -1.25 -12.64
CA GLY A 214 4.27 -1.18 -12.48
C GLY A 214 3.59 -0.48 -13.65
N LYS A 215 4.20 0.59 -14.18
CA LYS A 215 3.73 1.27 -15.40
C LYS A 215 3.80 0.33 -16.61
N ALA A 216 4.90 -0.41 -16.77
CA ALA A 216 5.09 -1.34 -17.88
C ALA A 216 4.05 -2.47 -17.87
N LEU A 217 3.76 -3.04 -16.69
CA LEU A 217 2.73 -4.06 -16.52
C LEU A 217 1.34 -3.60 -16.97
N LEU A 218 1.05 -2.29 -16.82
CA LEU A 218 -0.23 -1.68 -17.17
C LEU A 218 -0.23 -0.97 -18.53
N GLY A 219 0.85 -1.15 -19.31
CA GLY A 219 0.99 -0.61 -20.66
C GLY A 219 1.19 0.91 -20.70
N LEU A 220 1.71 1.49 -19.63
CA LEU A 220 1.95 2.92 -19.46
C LEU A 220 3.39 3.26 -19.85
N ARG A 221 3.59 4.37 -20.57
CA ARG A 221 4.92 4.84 -20.99
C ARG A 221 4.99 6.36 -20.96
N ILE A 222 6.15 6.89 -20.59
CA ILE A 222 6.40 8.32 -20.49
C ILE A 222 7.63 8.66 -21.35
N THR A 223 7.48 9.64 -22.23
CA THR A 223 8.51 10.15 -23.13
C THR A 223 8.53 11.67 -23.12
N GLY A 224 9.63 12.26 -23.59
CA GLY A 224 9.74 13.69 -23.81
C GLY A 224 8.91 14.16 -25.01
N ARG A 225 8.99 15.46 -25.30
CA ARG A 225 8.25 16.11 -26.40
C ARG A 225 8.57 15.52 -27.77
N ASP A 226 9.82 15.13 -27.97
CA ASP A 226 10.35 14.63 -29.24
C ASP A 226 10.07 13.13 -29.44
N GLY A 227 9.31 12.49 -28.54
CA GLY A 227 9.08 11.04 -28.50
C GLY A 227 10.25 10.24 -27.92
N GLU A 228 11.39 10.88 -27.70
CA GLU A 228 12.57 10.30 -27.05
C GLU A 228 12.35 10.05 -25.55
N LYS A 229 13.18 9.19 -24.95
CA LYS A 229 13.14 8.94 -23.50
C LYS A 229 13.57 10.20 -22.75
N LEU A 230 12.96 10.42 -21.58
CA LEU A 230 13.33 11.54 -20.73
C LEU A 230 14.81 11.48 -20.33
N THR A 231 15.44 12.65 -20.31
CA THR A 231 16.72 12.82 -19.63
C THR A 231 16.57 12.54 -18.14
N TYR A 232 17.67 12.23 -17.46
CA TYR A 232 17.65 12.01 -16.02
C TYR A 232 17.12 13.22 -15.25
N SER A 233 17.52 14.43 -15.65
CA SER A 233 17.07 15.70 -15.04
C SER A 233 15.58 15.93 -15.22
N GLU A 234 15.02 15.67 -16.40
CA GLU A 234 13.58 15.81 -16.64
C GLU A 234 12.80 14.80 -15.80
N GLY A 235 13.26 13.54 -15.76
CA GLY A 235 12.68 12.50 -14.90
C GLY A 235 12.71 12.88 -13.42
N PHE A 236 13.81 13.47 -12.95
CA PHE A 236 13.99 13.91 -11.57
C PHE A 236 13.07 15.07 -11.19
N THR A 237 13.03 16.12 -12.03
CA THR A 237 12.11 17.26 -11.85
C THR A 237 10.67 16.80 -11.84
N ARG A 238 10.30 15.92 -12.79
CA ARG A 238 8.97 15.31 -12.83
C ARG A 238 8.65 14.55 -11.54
N HIS A 239 9.59 13.77 -11.01
CA HIS A 239 9.37 13.05 -9.75
C HIS A 239 9.18 14.00 -8.56
N LEU A 240 9.95 15.08 -8.46
CA LEU A 240 9.77 16.10 -7.42
C LEU A 240 8.39 16.76 -7.49
N LEU A 241 7.95 17.12 -8.70
CA LEU A 241 6.60 17.67 -8.91
C LEU A 241 5.53 16.65 -8.52
N LEU A 242 5.71 15.37 -8.83
CA LEU A 242 4.81 14.29 -8.39
C LEU A 242 4.78 14.15 -6.86
N LEU A 243 5.93 14.24 -6.18
CA LEU A 243 5.99 14.20 -4.73
C LEU A 243 5.20 15.35 -4.10
N TRP A 244 5.32 16.56 -4.66
CA TRP A 244 4.61 17.74 -4.14
C TRP A 244 3.12 17.78 -4.50
N TYR A 245 2.80 17.66 -5.79
CA TYR A 245 1.43 17.83 -6.30
C TYR A 245 0.59 16.55 -6.27
N GLY A 246 1.24 15.38 -6.23
CA GLY A 246 0.57 14.08 -6.16
C GLY A 246 0.48 13.53 -4.74
N ARG A 247 1.60 13.56 -4.01
CA ARG A 247 1.69 12.96 -2.65
C ARG A 247 1.72 13.98 -1.51
N GLY A 248 1.76 15.28 -1.77
CA GLY A 248 1.84 16.31 -0.72
C GLY A 248 3.07 16.20 0.18
N ALA A 249 4.19 15.69 -0.35
CA ALA A 249 5.46 15.53 0.38
C ALA A 249 5.31 14.81 1.74
N PHE A 250 4.33 13.91 1.88
CA PHE A 250 4.03 13.16 3.11
C PHE A 250 3.62 14.04 4.30
N ILE A 251 3.29 15.31 4.06
CA ILE A 251 2.74 16.19 5.09
C ILE A 251 1.31 15.73 5.38
N PRO A 252 0.96 15.40 6.65
CA PRO A 252 -0.39 14.98 7.02
C PRO A 252 -1.44 15.99 6.56
N ILE A 253 -2.66 15.52 6.23
CA ILE A 253 -3.77 16.30 5.66
C ILE A 253 -3.47 16.87 4.26
N TRP A 254 -2.35 17.54 4.05
CA TRP A 254 -1.92 18.06 2.74
C TRP A 254 -1.77 16.93 1.71
N SER A 255 -1.20 15.80 2.11
CA SER A 255 -1.11 14.60 1.27
C SER A 255 -2.49 14.13 0.79
N TRP A 256 -3.50 14.15 1.68
CA TRP A 256 -4.87 13.77 1.32
C TRP A 256 -5.53 14.77 0.38
N ILE A 257 -5.30 16.08 0.60
CA ILE A 257 -5.78 17.15 -0.30
C ILE A 257 -5.19 16.96 -1.70
N GLN A 258 -3.88 16.69 -1.81
CA GLN A 258 -3.22 16.51 -3.10
C GLN A 258 -3.64 15.22 -3.80
N MET A 259 -3.84 14.12 -3.07
CA MET A 259 -4.42 12.89 -3.60
C MET A 259 -5.84 13.13 -4.15
N PHE A 260 -6.69 13.86 -3.41
CA PHE A 260 -8.03 14.21 -3.86
C PHE A 260 -7.99 15.09 -5.11
N ARG A 261 -7.12 16.11 -5.15
CA ARG A 261 -6.92 16.96 -6.35
C ARG A 261 -6.44 16.15 -7.55
N THR A 262 -5.53 15.22 -7.34
CA THR A 262 -5.05 14.31 -8.39
C THR A 262 -6.19 13.47 -8.95
N ALA A 263 -7.01 12.87 -8.08
CA ALA A 263 -8.19 12.10 -8.48
C ALA A 263 -9.21 12.97 -9.22
N ASN A 264 -9.49 14.18 -8.72
CA ASN A 264 -10.39 15.13 -9.35
C ASN A 264 -9.94 15.50 -10.77
N ARG A 265 -8.64 15.78 -10.98
CA ARG A 265 -8.10 16.02 -12.33
C ARG A 265 -8.29 14.83 -13.24
N CYS A 266 -7.98 13.62 -12.76
CA CYS A 266 -8.18 12.39 -13.53
C CYS A 266 -9.65 12.15 -13.90
N TRP A 267 -10.61 12.51 -13.02
CA TRP A 267 -12.05 12.38 -13.31
C TRP A 267 -12.58 13.42 -14.28
N ASN A 268 -11.88 14.56 -14.43
CA ASN A 268 -12.22 15.63 -15.37
C ASN A 268 -11.34 15.60 -16.63
N ASP A 269 -10.60 14.51 -16.87
CA ASP A 269 -9.66 14.37 -18.00
C ASP A 269 -8.64 15.51 -18.11
N GLU A 270 -8.23 16.05 -16.95
CA GLU A 270 -7.21 17.09 -16.87
C GLU A 270 -5.81 16.47 -16.70
N PRO A 271 -4.79 17.03 -17.37
CA PRO A 271 -3.40 16.61 -17.18
C PRO A 271 -2.93 16.90 -15.76
N GLN A 272 -1.98 16.12 -15.28
CA GLN A 272 -1.36 16.40 -13.98
C GLN A 272 -0.27 17.46 -14.11
N PRO A 273 0.00 18.25 -13.05
CA PRO A 273 1.03 19.29 -13.06
C PRO A 273 2.45 18.79 -13.38
N TRP A 274 2.72 17.50 -13.15
CA TRP A 274 4.01 16.87 -13.44
C TRP A 274 4.04 16.15 -14.80
N ASP A 275 2.96 16.19 -15.57
CA ASP A 275 2.89 15.58 -16.91
C ASP A 275 2.85 16.64 -18.04
N THR A 276 2.82 17.93 -17.71
CA THR A 276 2.57 19.05 -18.65
C THR A 276 3.54 19.11 -19.83
N ASP A 277 4.80 18.71 -19.64
CA ASP A 277 5.85 18.74 -20.66
C ASP A 277 6.25 17.36 -21.17
N THR A 278 5.43 16.34 -20.90
CA THR A 278 5.76 14.94 -21.22
C THR A 278 4.62 14.25 -21.94
N ALA A 279 4.95 13.45 -22.95
CA ALA A 279 4.00 12.54 -23.54
C ALA A 279 3.80 11.35 -22.59
N TYR A 280 2.62 11.27 -21.98
CA TYR A 280 2.21 10.14 -21.16
C TYR A 280 1.23 9.28 -21.95
N THR A 281 1.73 8.19 -22.53
CA THR A 281 0.95 7.30 -23.39
C THR A 281 0.50 6.03 -22.67
N ALA A 282 -0.63 5.49 -23.10
CA ALA A 282 -1.14 4.21 -22.65
C ALA A 282 -1.46 3.32 -23.85
N ALA A 283 -0.93 2.10 -23.85
CA ALA A 283 -1.29 1.08 -24.82
C ALA A 283 -2.78 0.68 -24.68
N PRO A 284 -3.41 0.18 -25.75
CA PRO A 284 -4.76 -0.35 -25.71
C PRO A 284 -4.91 -1.41 -24.62
N PHE A 285 -5.90 -1.22 -23.74
CA PHE A 285 -6.02 -2.06 -22.55
C PHE A 285 -6.75 -3.35 -22.85
N ARG A 286 -6.02 -4.45 -22.69
CA ARG A 286 -6.57 -5.80 -22.69
C ARG A 286 -6.78 -6.25 -21.23
N PRO A 287 -8.01 -6.12 -20.69
CA PRO A 287 -8.24 -6.25 -19.24
C PRO A 287 -7.75 -7.57 -18.67
N LEU A 288 -8.06 -8.69 -19.33
CA LEU A 288 -7.61 -10.01 -18.88
C LEU A 288 -6.08 -10.14 -18.87
N ARG A 289 -5.39 -9.69 -19.92
CA ARG A 289 -3.94 -9.78 -20.03
C ARG A 289 -3.23 -8.93 -18.98
N HIS A 290 -3.63 -7.66 -18.83
CA HIS A 290 -2.98 -6.76 -17.87
C HIS A 290 -3.34 -7.12 -16.42
N ALA A 291 -4.59 -7.49 -16.13
CA ALA A 291 -4.98 -7.94 -14.80
C ALA A 291 -4.25 -9.24 -14.42
N ALA A 292 -4.23 -10.25 -15.31
CA ALA A 292 -3.52 -11.49 -15.04
C ALA A 292 -2.01 -11.26 -14.88
N GLY A 293 -1.39 -10.44 -15.74
CA GLY A 293 0.03 -10.11 -15.63
C GLY A 293 0.37 -9.36 -14.33
N PHE A 294 -0.47 -8.40 -13.93
CA PHE A 294 -0.30 -7.65 -12.69
C PHE A 294 -0.44 -8.54 -11.45
N VAL A 295 -1.48 -9.39 -11.43
CA VAL A 295 -1.72 -10.34 -10.33
C VAL A 295 -0.57 -11.34 -10.24
N LEU A 296 -0.16 -11.93 -11.38
CA LEU A 296 0.95 -12.88 -11.42
C LEU A 296 2.25 -12.24 -10.92
N ALA A 297 2.60 -11.06 -11.40
CA ALA A 297 3.79 -10.33 -10.93
C ALA A 297 3.71 -10.02 -9.43
N SER A 298 2.55 -9.61 -8.93
CA SER A 298 2.36 -9.32 -7.49
C SER A 298 2.52 -10.58 -6.64
N VAL A 299 1.92 -11.70 -7.07
CA VAL A 299 2.05 -12.99 -6.38
C VAL A 299 3.51 -13.47 -6.39
N LEU A 300 4.23 -13.31 -7.50
CA LEU A 300 5.65 -13.67 -7.57
C LEU A 300 6.50 -12.83 -6.62
N VAL A 301 6.31 -11.51 -6.59
CA VAL A 301 7.04 -10.63 -5.66
C VAL A 301 6.76 -11.01 -4.20
N LEU A 302 5.49 -11.26 -3.85
CA LEU A 302 5.10 -11.69 -2.51
C LEU A 302 5.68 -13.06 -2.15
N ALA A 303 5.63 -14.02 -3.08
CA ALA A 303 6.17 -15.36 -2.86
C ALA A 303 7.69 -15.34 -2.68
N CYS A 304 8.41 -14.53 -3.46
CA CYS A 304 9.86 -14.36 -3.31
C CYS A 304 10.22 -13.70 -1.97
N ALA A 305 9.50 -12.65 -1.58
CA ALA A 305 9.74 -11.97 -0.31
C ALA A 305 9.44 -12.88 0.89
N GLU A 306 8.33 -13.63 0.84
CA GLU A 306 8.01 -14.60 1.89
C GLU A 306 8.97 -15.78 1.90
N ALA A 307 9.47 -16.24 0.74
CA ALA A 307 10.50 -17.28 0.69
C ALA A 307 11.80 -16.80 1.35
N ALA A 308 12.22 -15.57 1.08
CA ALA A 308 13.39 -14.96 1.73
C ALA A 308 13.21 -14.84 3.25
N ASN A 309 12.06 -14.35 3.70
CA ASN A 309 11.69 -14.26 5.13
C ASN A 309 11.59 -15.64 5.81
N SER A 310 11.03 -16.62 5.11
CA SER A 310 10.89 -17.99 5.62
C SER A 310 12.23 -18.71 5.69
N TYR A 311 13.13 -18.45 4.74
CA TYR A 311 14.50 -18.95 4.73
C TYR A 311 15.34 -18.32 5.85
N SER A 312 15.24 -17.00 6.06
CA SER A 312 16.00 -16.29 7.11
C SER A 312 15.69 -16.77 8.52
N GLN A 313 14.55 -17.42 8.73
CA GLN A 313 14.17 -18.02 10.02
C GLN A 313 14.82 -19.39 10.27
N LEU A 314 15.37 -20.05 9.25
CA LEU A 314 15.97 -21.39 9.38
C LEU A 314 17.36 -21.32 10.03
N PRO A 315 17.67 -22.15 11.02
CA PRO A 315 18.97 -22.12 11.70
C PRO A 315 20.13 -22.42 10.72
N PRO A 316 21.35 -21.92 10.99
CA PRO A 316 22.50 -22.05 10.10
C PRO A 316 22.96 -23.51 9.93
N ASN A 317 23.03 -24.27 11.02
CA ASN A 317 23.44 -25.68 10.98
C ASN A 317 22.23 -26.58 10.73
N ARG A 318 22.37 -27.52 9.79
CA ARG A 318 21.28 -28.38 9.30
C ARG A 318 21.68 -29.85 9.32
N GLY A 319 20.70 -30.72 9.57
CA GLY A 319 20.89 -32.17 9.69
C GLY A 319 21.09 -32.60 11.15
N PRO A 320 21.70 -33.78 11.38
CA PRO A 320 22.11 -34.22 12.71
C PRO A 320 23.10 -33.21 13.32
N LEU A 321 22.77 -32.64 14.47
CA LEU A 321 23.56 -31.58 15.11
C LEU A 321 24.45 -32.12 16.21
N THR A 322 25.70 -31.71 16.26
CA THR A 322 26.51 -31.78 17.49
C THR A 322 25.98 -30.80 18.56
N VAL A 323 26.44 -30.95 19.80
CA VAL A 323 26.08 -30.00 20.88
C VAL A 323 26.54 -28.57 20.55
N ALA A 324 27.73 -28.43 19.95
CA ALA A 324 28.25 -27.12 19.51
C ALA A 324 27.38 -26.49 18.42
N GLU A 325 26.96 -27.26 17.41
CA GLU A 325 26.10 -26.77 16.34
C GLU A 325 24.68 -26.43 16.83
N PHE A 326 24.17 -27.18 17.80
CA PHE A 326 22.92 -26.83 18.50
C PHE A 326 23.07 -25.51 19.27
N ALA A 327 24.18 -25.31 19.98
CA ALA A 327 24.45 -24.08 20.71
C ALA A 327 24.50 -22.86 19.77
N GLU A 328 25.17 -22.98 18.63
CA GLU A 328 25.18 -21.94 17.59
C GLU A 328 23.77 -21.66 17.06
N ASN A 329 23.00 -22.70 16.74
CA ASN A 329 21.62 -22.58 16.28
C ASN A 329 20.74 -21.87 17.31
N TYR A 330 20.82 -22.27 18.59
CA TYR A 330 20.07 -21.66 19.68
C TYR A 330 20.41 -20.17 19.83
N ASN A 331 21.70 -19.83 19.90
CA ASN A 331 22.16 -18.45 20.06
C ASN A 331 21.70 -17.58 18.89
N ARG A 332 21.77 -18.11 17.67
CA ARG A 332 21.27 -17.44 16.48
C ARG A 332 19.76 -17.21 16.54
N GLN A 333 18.98 -18.21 16.95
CA GLN A 333 17.52 -18.06 17.05
C GLN A 333 17.12 -17.08 18.16
N ALA A 334 17.79 -17.12 19.32
CA ALA A 334 17.58 -16.17 20.40
C ALA A 334 17.84 -14.73 19.93
N ALA A 335 18.97 -14.49 19.24
CA ALA A 335 19.27 -13.18 18.65
C ALA A 335 18.24 -12.75 17.60
N TYR A 336 17.71 -13.68 16.79
CA TYR A 336 16.73 -13.38 15.76
C TYR A 336 15.39 -12.87 16.33
N ILE A 337 14.99 -13.35 17.51
CA ILE A 337 13.76 -12.90 18.19
C ILE A 337 14.00 -11.85 19.27
N ASP A 338 15.21 -11.30 19.34
CA ASP A 338 15.64 -10.32 20.36
C ASP A 338 15.46 -10.84 21.81
N GLN A 339 15.67 -12.14 22.01
CA GLN A 339 15.61 -12.77 23.33
C GLN A 339 16.97 -12.69 24.03
N SER A 340 16.96 -12.11 25.24
CA SER A 340 18.02 -12.06 26.27
C SER A 340 19.47 -11.98 25.76
N PRO A 341 20.06 -10.79 25.64
CA PRO A 341 21.45 -10.61 25.20
C PRO A 341 22.50 -11.01 26.25
N VAL A 342 22.09 -11.56 27.40
CA VAL A 342 22.96 -11.72 28.58
C VAL A 342 23.64 -13.07 28.62
N TRP A 343 22.98 -14.12 28.15
CA TRP A 343 23.42 -15.50 28.30
C TRP A 343 23.34 -16.23 26.97
N ILE A 344 24.46 -16.81 26.56
CA ILE A 344 24.62 -17.58 25.33
C ILE A 344 25.16 -18.96 25.66
N LEU A 345 24.87 -19.94 24.83
CA LEU A 345 25.48 -21.26 24.92
C LEU A 345 26.92 -21.21 24.36
N ASP A 346 27.84 -21.90 25.02
CA ASP A 346 29.18 -22.17 24.50
C ASP A 346 29.22 -23.48 23.67
N GLU A 347 30.39 -23.82 23.14
CA GLU A 347 30.58 -25.02 22.31
C GLU A 347 30.32 -26.33 23.07
N THR A 348 30.34 -26.31 24.40
CA THR A 348 30.00 -27.47 25.23
C THR A 348 28.50 -27.58 25.50
N GLY A 349 27.71 -26.59 25.06
CA GLY A 349 26.28 -26.48 25.36
C GLY A 349 26.00 -25.97 26.77
N GLY A 350 27.01 -25.43 27.47
CA GLY A 350 26.87 -24.78 28.77
C GLY A 350 26.56 -23.29 28.62
N TRP A 351 25.89 -22.72 29.62
CA TRP A 351 25.62 -21.29 29.63
C TRP A 351 26.85 -20.47 29.98
N LYS A 352 27.14 -19.46 29.16
CA LYS A 352 28.12 -18.42 29.48
C LYS A 352 27.52 -17.03 29.31
N ARG A 353 28.04 -16.06 30.05
CA ARG A 353 27.65 -14.66 29.91
C ARG A 353 28.13 -14.12 28.57
N ALA A 354 27.26 -13.44 27.83
CA ALA A 354 27.61 -12.73 26.63
C ALA A 354 28.53 -11.54 26.96
N PRO A 355 29.49 -11.22 26.08
CA PRO A 355 30.35 -10.05 26.27
C PRO A 355 29.52 -8.76 26.19
N ASP A 356 29.84 -7.79 27.06
CA ASP A 356 29.18 -6.49 27.06
C ASP A 356 29.50 -5.73 25.74
N PRO A 357 28.54 -4.96 25.18
CA PRO A 357 28.79 -4.15 24.00
C PRO A 357 29.94 -3.15 24.22
N PRO A 358 30.74 -2.83 23.19
CA PRO A 358 31.85 -1.89 23.33
C PRO A 358 31.38 -0.53 23.85
N GLY A 359 31.95 -0.07 24.97
CA GLY A 359 31.65 1.24 25.55
C GLY A 359 30.34 1.33 26.35
N VAL A 360 29.66 0.21 26.62
CA VAL A 360 28.43 0.16 27.42
C VAL A 360 28.64 -0.75 28.63
N THR A 361 28.51 -0.21 29.84
CA THR A 361 28.43 -1.02 31.07
C THR A 361 26.97 -1.38 31.34
N VAL A 362 26.63 -2.66 31.27
CA VAL A 362 25.28 -3.14 31.57
C VAL A 362 25.21 -3.59 33.04
N THR A 363 24.40 -2.92 33.84
CA THR A 363 24.15 -3.26 35.25
C THR A 363 22.77 -3.91 35.39
N TYR A 364 22.72 -5.11 35.97
CA TYR A 364 21.49 -5.86 36.19
C TYR A 364 21.04 -5.68 37.66
N THR A 365 19.76 -5.35 37.93
CA THR A 365 19.13 -5.25 39.29
C THR A 365 17.87 -6.15 39.50
N GLY A 366 17.85 -7.11 40.46
CA GLY A 366 16.83 -8.19 40.59
C GLY A 366 17.32 -9.67 40.67
N ALA A 367 16.42 -10.65 40.77
CA ALA A 367 16.77 -12.09 40.71
C ALA A 367 16.59 -12.72 39.32
N SER A 368 15.93 -11.98 38.42
CA SER A 368 15.47 -12.42 37.09
C SER A 368 16.57 -12.65 36.03
N TRP A 369 17.85 -12.39 36.33
CA TRP A 369 18.97 -12.74 35.43
C TRP A 369 19.66 -14.05 35.76
N ARG A 370 19.36 -14.70 36.89
CA ARG A 370 20.08 -15.93 37.24
C ARG A 370 19.65 -17.03 36.30
N ARG A 371 20.58 -17.53 35.50
CA ARG A 371 20.40 -18.76 34.74
C ARG A 371 20.73 -19.91 35.67
N ASP A 372 19.71 -20.61 36.13
CA ASP A 372 19.78 -21.61 37.18
C ASP A 372 19.32 -23.00 36.72
N HIS A 373 19.32 -23.22 35.41
CA HIS A 373 19.07 -24.50 34.77
C HIS A 373 20.04 -24.67 33.60
N ASP A 374 20.69 -25.83 33.55
CA ASP A 374 21.56 -26.23 32.44
C ASP A 374 20.82 -27.17 31.50
N PHE A 375 21.08 -27.03 30.21
CA PHE A 375 20.58 -27.98 29.23
C PHE A 375 21.34 -29.31 29.35
N GLN A 376 20.57 -30.39 29.43
CA GLN A 376 21.03 -31.76 29.35
C GLN A 376 20.74 -32.30 27.95
N TYR A 377 21.75 -32.89 27.31
CA TYR A 377 21.68 -33.33 25.93
C TYR A 377 21.61 -34.86 25.86
N THR A 378 20.58 -35.37 25.18
CA THR A 378 20.51 -36.79 24.80
C THR A 378 21.08 -36.94 23.41
N LEU A 379 22.10 -37.77 23.25
CA LEU A 379 22.78 -37.99 21.97
C LEU A 379 22.43 -39.35 21.37
N GLU A 380 22.25 -39.39 20.05
CA GLU A 380 22.09 -40.59 19.24
C GLU A 380 23.09 -40.49 18.07
N ASP A 381 23.98 -41.47 17.93
CA ASP A 381 25.10 -41.45 16.95
C ASP A 381 25.94 -40.15 16.96
N GLY A 382 26.09 -39.54 18.14
CA GLY A 382 26.83 -38.28 18.33
C GLY A 382 26.05 -37.01 17.99
N ALA A 383 24.78 -37.14 17.58
CA ALA A 383 23.89 -36.02 17.29
C ALA A 383 22.86 -35.79 18.41
N VAL A 384 22.51 -34.53 18.68
CA VAL A 384 21.50 -34.13 19.65
C VAL A 384 20.12 -34.61 19.20
N ARG A 385 19.54 -35.50 19.99
CA ARG A 385 18.21 -36.06 19.77
C ARG A 385 17.15 -35.42 20.66
N ALA A 386 17.54 -35.08 21.89
CA ALA A 386 16.69 -34.36 22.81
C ALA A 386 17.49 -33.39 23.69
N VAL A 387 16.82 -32.32 24.10
CA VAL A 387 17.30 -31.33 25.07
C VAL A 387 16.33 -31.31 26.23
N THR A 388 16.84 -31.56 27.43
CA THR A 388 16.04 -31.63 28.67
C THR A 388 16.63 -30.69 29.69
N TRP A 389 15.78 -30.03 30.47
CA TRP A 389 16.22 -29.33 31.67
C TRP A 389 15.10 -29.31 32.69
N GLU A 390 15.49 -29.18 33.95
CA GLU A 390 14.60 -29.21 35.08
C GLU A 390 15.00 -28.15 36.10
N ARG A 391 14.02 -27.72 36.89
CA ARG A 391 14.22 -26.77 37.97
C ARG A 391 13.25 -27.11 39.09
N SER A 392 13.76 -27.06 40.32
CA SER A 392 12.96 -27.22 41.53
C SER A 392 13.19 -26.03 42.45
N LEU A 393 12.11 -25.48 42.96
CA LEU A 393 12.09 -24.34 43.88
C LEU A 393 11.25 -24.73 45.09
N GLU A 394 11.73 -24.39 46.28
CA GLU A 394 11.03 -24.59 47.54
C GLU A 394 11.10 -23.30 48.36
N ASN A 395 9.99 -22.95 49.01
CA ASN A 395 9.88 -21.84 49.97
C ASN A 395 10.40 -20.50 49.42
N THR A 396 9.99 -20.16 48.19
CA THR A 396 10.37 -18.90 47.54
C THR A 396 9.29 -17.84 47.73
N GLU A 397 9.71 -16.60 47.95
CA GLU A 397 8.82 -15.42 47.97
C GLU A 397 8.76 -14.70 46.62
N GLU A 398 9.63 -15.07 45.68
CA GLU A 398 9.73 -14.44 44.37
C GLU A 398 8.85 -15.18 43.35
N TRP A 399 8.18 -14.41 42.50
CA TRP A 399 7.56 -14.93 41.30
C TRP A 399 8.65 -15.27 40.27
N ILE A 400 8.36 -16.23 39.40
CA ILE A 400 9.31 -16.66 38.37
C ILE A 400 8.72 -16.52 36.97
N TYR A 401 9.59 -16.30 35.99
CA TYR A 401 9.25 -16.48 34.59
C TYR A 401 9.30 -17.96 34.22
N LEU A 402 8.28 -18.42 33.50
CA LEU A 402 8.30 -19.70 32.81
C LEU A 402 9.25 -19.60 31.60
N PRO A 403 10.00 -20.66 31.27
CA PRO A 403 10.99 -20.65 30.19
C PRO A 403 10.36 -20.74 28.79
N VAL A 404 9.21 -20.09 28.54
CA VAL A 404 8.43 -20.21 27.30
C VAL A 404 9.28 -19.87 26.06
N ASN A 405 10.00 -18.76 26.12
CA ASN A 405 10.86 -18.33 25.02
C ASN A 405 12.08 -19.26 24.85
N ASP A 406 12.63 -19.80 25.94
CA ASP A 406 13.72 -20.78 25.86
C ASP A 406 13.26 -22.09 25.21
N ILE A 407 12.03 -22.54 25.54
CA ILE A 407 11.40 -23.69 24.92
C ILE A 407 11.20 -23.44 23.42
N ALA A 408 10.66 -22.29 23.04
CA ALA A 408 10.47 -21.94 21.64
C ALA A 408 11.81 -21.86 20.88
N THR A 409 12.82 -21.23 21.46
CA THR A 409 14.15 -21.08 20.86
C THR A 409 14.86 -22.43 20.72
N ALA A 410 14.86 -23.27 21.75
CA ALA A 410 15.44 -24.61 21.69
C ALA A 410 14.68 -25.51 20.71
N ALA A 411 13.34 -25.45 20.68
CA ALA A 411 12.52 -26.19 19.73
C ALA A 411 12.79 -25.76 18.29
N THR A 412 12.92 -24.45 18.01
CA THR A 412 13.26 -23.98 16.65
C THR A 412 14.70 -24.27 16.27
N ALA A 413 15.65 -24.22 17.21
CA ALA A 413 17.05 -24.57 16.98
C ALA A 413 17.22 -26.05 16.63
N LEU A 414 16.46 -26.94 17.29
CA LEU A 414 16.51 -28.38 17.06
C LEU A 414 15.61 -28.81 15.90
N ALA A 415 14.30 -28.57 15.97
CA ALA A 415 13.33 -29.09 15.01
C ALA A 415 13.49 -28.51 13.60
N TRP A 416 13.86 -27.23 13.48
CA TRP A 416 14.00 -26.58 12.15
C TRP A 416 15.36 -26.83 11.51
N SER A 417 16.30 -27.44 12.25
CA SER A 417 17.60 -27.85 11.69
C SER A 417 17.51 -29.09 10.83
N ARG A 418 16.47 -29.92 11.01
CA ARG A 418 16.29 -31.17 10.25
C ARG A 418 16.40 -30.95 8.74
N ALA A 419 16.99 -31.93 8.05
CA ALA A 419 17.19 -31.87 6.60
C ALA A 419 15.87 -31.76 5.81
N ASP A 420 14.80 -32.34 6.35
CA ASP A 420 13.47 -32.37 5.75
C ASP A 420 12.50 -31.30 6.29
N ALA A 421 12.98 -30.36 7.12
CA ALA A 421 12.13 -29.30 7.63
C ALA A 421 11.61 -28.41 6.47
N PRO A 422 10.29 -28.16 6.37
CA PRO A 422 9.69 -27.39 5.28
C PRO A 422 10.32 -26.00 5.13
N LEU A 423 10.40 -25.47 3.90
CA LEU A 423 10.91 -24.10 3.66
C LEU A 423 9.97 -23.03 4.22
N TRP A 424 8.65 -23.22 4.15
CA TRP A 424 7.68 -22.19 4.54
C TRP A 424 7.49 -22.13 6.05
N ALA A 425 7.63 -20.95 6.64
CA ALA A 425 7.49 -20.74 8.08
C ALA A 425 6.09 -21.12 8.59
N SER A 426 5.04 -20.91 7.79
CA SER A 426 3.67 -21.31 8.12
C SER A 426 3.53 -22.81 8.41
N ALA A 427 4.29 -23.66 7.72
CA ALA A 427 4.30 -25.11 7.94
C ALA A 427 5.10 -25.53 9.19
N ARG A 428 5.98 -24.67 9.70
CA ARG A 428 6.85 -24.96 10.85
C ARG A 428 6.35 -24.39 12.18
N LYS A 429 5.50 -23.35 12.14
CA LYS A 429 5.08 -22.59 13.33
C LYS A 429 4.09 -23.31 14.26
N GLY A 430 3.46 -24.41 13.82
CA GLY A 430 2.42 -25.11 14.57
C GLY A 430 2.82 -25.50 16.01
N LEU A 431 4.05 -26.00 16.19
CA LEU A 431 4.59 -26.35 17.51
C LEU A 431 4.72 -25.11 18.42
N ILE A 432 5.20 -24.00 17.86
CA ILE A 432 5.43 -22.74 18.59
C ILE A 432 4.12 -22.07 18.93
N SER A 433 3.13 -22.06 18.02
CA SER A 433 1.79 -21.54 18.32
C SER A 433 1.11 -22.35 19.42
N GLY A 434 1.35 -23.66 19.49
CA GLY A 434 0.79 -24.51 20.53
C GLY A 434 1.28 -24.16 21.95
N LEU A 435 2.46 -23.55 22.11
CA LEU A 435 2.98 -23.14 23.42
C LEU A 435 2.18 -22.01 24.05
N VAL A 436 1.51 -21.18 23.25
CA VAL A 436 0.70 -20.05 23.73
C VAL A 436 -0.53 -20.55 24.49
N ASP A 437 -1.19 -21.57 23.96
CA ASP A 437 -2.44 -22.12 24.50
C ASP A 437 -2.20 -23.38 25.38
N ALA A 438 -0.95 -23.61 25.79
CA ALA A 438 -0.57 -24.83 26.50
C ALA A 438 -0.99 -24.78 27.99
N ASP A 439 -1.31 -25.95 28.56
CA ASP A 439 -1.66 -26.07 29.98
C ASP A 439 -0.39 -26.09 30.84
N TRP A 440 0.15 -24.90 31.12
CA TRP A 440 1.36 -24.73 31.92
C TRP A 440 1.20 -25.14 33.39
N GLU A 441 -0.04 -25.26 33.88
CA GLU A 441 -0.35 -25.61 35.28
C GLU A 441 -0.36 -27.13 35.51
N ASN A 442 -0.91 -27.90 34.56
CA ASN A 442 -1.06 -29.35 34.70
C ASN A 442 -0.08 -30.17 33.85
N GLY A 443 0.73 -29.53 33.02
CA GLY A 443 1.62 -30.22 32.10
C GLY A 443 1.02 -30.42 30.71
N PHE A 444 1.88 -30.60 29.71
CA PHE A 444 1.43 -30.82 28.34
C PHE A 444 2.43 -31.62 27.49
N THR A 445 1.95 -32.15 26.37
CA THR A 445 2.77 -32.71 25.30
C THR A 445 2.31 -32.17 23.96
N LEU A 446 3.15 -31.40 23.30
CA LEU A 446 2.90 -30.82 21.98
C LEU A 446 3.74 -31.53 20.92
N ARG A 447 3.12 -31.84 19.79
CA ARG A 447 3.78 -32.48 18.64
C ARG A 447 3.63 -31.59 17.42
N GLY A 448 4.70 -31.45 16.65
CA GLY A 448 4.63 -30.67 15.42
C GLY A 448 5.97 -30.57 14.73
N ASN A 449 5.95 -30.61 13.39
CA ASN A 449 7.15 -30.51 12.55
C ASN A 449 8.25 -31.49 13.00
N GLY A 450 7.81 -32.73 13.34
CA GLY A 450 8.52 -33.83 13.99
C GLY A 450 9.53 -33.46 15.07
N ALA A 451 9.07 -32.63 16.00
CA ALA A 451 9.56 -32.61 17.36
C ALA A 451 8.39 -32.72 18.34
N VAL A 452 8.70 -33.17 19.54
CA VAL A 452 7.80 -33.29 20.69
C VAL A 452 8.34 -32.40 21.80
N VAL A 453 7.50 -31.52 22.32
CA VAL A 453 7.78 -30.76 23.54
C VAL A 453 6.93 -31.32 24.65
N THR A 454 7.57 -31.78 25.72
CA THR A 454 6.91 -32.29 26.93
C THR A 454 7.22 -31.36 28.09
N TRP A 455 6.18 -30.91 28.77
CA TRP A 455 6.25 -30.10 29.99
C TRP A 455 5.61 -30.90 31.12
N GLU A 456 6.44 -31.29 32.08
CA GLU A 456 6.03 -31.95 33.32
C GLU A 456 6.17 -30.94 34.44
N VAL A 457 5.12 -30.76 35.25
CA VAL A 457 5.13 -29.78 36.34
C VAL A 457 4.43 -30.36 37.56
N GLU A 458 5.04 -30.12 38.71
CA GLU A 458 4.47 -30.37 40.03
C GLU A 458 4.50 -29.04 40.79
N SER A 459 3.33 -28.55 41.18
CA SER A 459 3.22 -27.29 41.90
C SER A 459 2.38 -27.45 43.16
N ARG A 460 2.81 -26.79 44.24
CA ARG A 460 2.08 -26.67 45.51
C ARG A 460 2.14 -25.21 45.93
N ASN A 461 0.97 -24.62 46.20
CA ASN A 461 0.85 -23.23 46.63
C ASN A 461 1.48 -22.21 45.65
N PHE A 462 1.36 -22.52 44.35
CA PHE A 462 1.70 -21.63 43.25
C PHE A 462 0.47 -21.40 42.36
N TYR A 463 0.36 -20.19 41.85
CA TYR A 463 -0.54 -19.85 40.74
C TYR A 463 0.29 -19.71 39.47
N VAL A 464 0.07 -20.60 38.49
CA VAL A 464 0.78 -20.59 37.21
C VAL A 464 -0.09 -19.89 36.17
N ASN A 465 0.43 -18.83 35.56
CA ASN A 465 -0.23 -18.07 34.51
C ASN A 465 0.50 -18.25 33.18
N GLY A 466 -0.06 -19.08 32.30
CA GLY A 466 0.47 -19.33 30.95
C GLY A 466 0.51 -18.08 30.08
N ASP A 467 -0.55 -17.25 30.11
CA ASP A 467 -0.65 -16.03 29.29
C ASP A 467 0.44 -15.01 29.63
N LEU A 468 0.78 -14.90 30.91
CA LEU A 468 1.84 -14.01 31.39
C LEU A 468 3.22 -14.69 31.41
N ALA A 469 3.30 -15.98 31.07
CA ALA A 469 4.50 -16.80 31.21
C ALA A 469 5.14 -16.66 32.61
N THR A 470 4.33 -16.63 33.67
CA THR A 470 4.80 -16.41 35.05
C THR A 470 4.13 -17.33 36.04
N ALA A 471 4.84 -17.68 37.12
CA ALA A 471 4.29 -18.41 38.25
C ALA A 471 4.51 -17.61 39.55
N PHE A 472 3.45 -17.48 40.35
CA PHE A 472 3.42 -16.67 41.57
C PHE A 472 3.21 -17.58 42.79
N PRO A 473 4.03 -17.47 43.85
CA PRO A 473 3.70 -18.10 45.13
C PRO A 473 2.42 -17.46 45.69
N THR A 474 1.52 -18.28 46.26
CA THR A 474 0.28 -17.76 46.85
C THR A 474 0.54 -17.05 48.19
N ASP A 475 -0.17 -15.95 48.44
CA ASP A 475 0.08 -15.05 49.59
C ASP A 475 -0.04 -15.72 50.97
N GLU A 476 -0.81 -16.81 51.08
CA GLU A 476 -1.09 -17.51 52.34
C GLU A 476 -0.01 -18.54 52.75
N ALA A 477 0.97 -18.85 51.89
CA ALA A 477 1.86 -20.02 52.07
C ALA A 477 3.34 -19.80 51.66
N LYS A 478 3.92 -18.64 51.95
CA LYS A 478 5.33 -18.32 51.64
C LYS A 478 6.37 -19.28 52.26
N ALA A 479 5.99 -20.06 53.28
CA ALA A 479 6.85 -21.01 53.99
C ALA A 479 6.57 -22.50 53.69
N ASP A 480 5.65 -22.81 52.77
CA ASP A 480 5.33 -24.18 52.31
C ASP A 480 4.86 -24.14 50.85
N ASN A 481 5.69 -23.60 49.95
CA ASN A 481 5.45 -23.64 48.52
C ASN A 481 6.53 -24.45 47.81
N SER A 482 6.15 -25.14 46.76
CA SER A 482 7.09 -25.85 45.89
C SER A 482 6.65 -25.79 44.44
N LEU A 483 7.62 -25.64 43.54
CA LEU A 483 7.41 -25.69 42.10
C LEU A 483 8.59 -26.44 41.48
N SER A 484 8.30 -27.60 40.93
CA SER A 484 9.24 -28.41 40.18
C SER A 484 8.72 -28.59 38.76
N TRP A 485 9.58 -28.48 37.78
CA TRP A 485 9.22 -28.78 36.40
C TRP A 485 10.38 -29.39 35.64
N ARG A 486 10.04 -30.17 34.62
CA ARG A 486 10.95 -30.74 33.64
C ARG A 486 10.41 -30.46 32.24
N CYS A 487 11.23 -29.85 31.40
CA CYS A 487 10.93 -29.71 29.98
C CYS A 487 11.84 -30.63 29.17
N THR A 488 11.26 -31.36 28.21
CA THR A 488 12.01 -32.16 27.24
C THR A 488 11.56 -31.81 25.83
N ILE A 489 12.51 -31.45 24.98
CA ILE A 489 12.31 -31.23 23.54
C ILE A 489 13.04 -32.34 22.81
N ALA A 490 12.31 -33.24 22.16
CA ALA A 490 12.87 -34.39 21.44
C ALA A 490 12.45 -34.37 19.98
N LEU A 491 13.34 -34.77 19.07
CA LEU A 491 12.96 -35.02 17.68
C LEU A 491 12.09 -36.29 17.58
N GLU A 492 11.10 -36.30 16.70
CA GLU A 492 10.26 -37.48 16.45
C GLU A 492 11.03 -38.54 15.66
N GLY A 493 10.74 -39.82 15.96
CA GLY A 493 11.32 -41.05 15.41
C GLY A 493 11.71 -40.95 13.95
#